data_AF-A0A7W1BEY6-F1
#
_entry.id   AF-A0A7W1BEY6-F1
#
_cell.length_a   1.000
_cell.length_b   1.000
_cell.length_c   1.000
_cell.angle_alpha   90.00
_cell.angle_beta   90.00
_cell.angle_gamma   90.00
#
_symmetry.space_group_name_H-M   'P 1'
#
loop_
_entity.id
_entity.type
_entity.pdbx_description
1 polymer ?
#
loop_
_entity_poly.entity_id
_entity_poly.type
_entity_poly.pdbx_seq_one_letter_code
_entity_poly.pdbx_strand_id
1 'polypeptide(L)'
;MTGASCWWAPAGGSPKFPAGLGTVWLVLAVLACAGPTPPLVAPVERAPWLREDPQRCLLLRDLTEDMETMAQRCAEEFVRENGYTVSPATDDSTRWVLEIGEGGAWPRVFATREGTLEDEASSSQCSMRQCLVLFRLRRQTLACAYRAVTMSQVFTRLKLEPGGIRDVRCGDRRA
;
A
#
# COMPACT_ATOMS: atom_id res chain seq x y z
N MET A 1 16.51 16.30 -12.63
CA MET A 1 17.88 15.88 -12.98
C MET A 1 18.85 16.64 -12.09
N THR A 2 19.99 16.02 -11.74
CA THR A 2 20.97 16.35 -10.66
C THR A 2 20.43 16.02 -9.25
N GLY A 3 20.86 15.01 -8.50
CA GLY A 3 22.12 14.24 -8.50
C GLY A 3 22.95 14.66 -7.30
N ALA A 4 22.87 13.92 -6.18
CA ALA A 4 23.85 14.00 -5.08
C ALA A 4 23.91 12.65 -4.35
N SER A 5 24.82 11.79 -4.80
CA SER A 5 25.38 10.69 -4.00
C SER A 5 26.50 11.26 -3.14
N CYS A 6 26.46 11.02 -1.84
CA CYS A 6 27.59 11.27 -0.95
C CYS A 6 28.13 9.92 -0.47
N TRP A 7 29.10 9.41 -1.23
CA TRP A 7 30.05 8.41 -0.76
C TRP A 7 31.08 9.11 0.13
N TRP A 8 31.32 8.60 1.35
CA TRP A 8 32.56 8.83 2.07
C TRP A 8 32.93 7.61 2.93
N ALA A 9 33.97 6.91 2.50
CA ALA A 9 35.06 6.44 3.37
C ALA A 9 36.29 7.24 2.93
N PRO A 10 37.27 7.55 3.82
CA PRO A 10 38.30 6.55 4.07
C PRO A 10 39.04 6.63 5.43
N ALA A 11 39.78 5.55 5.67
CA ALA A 11 41.14 5.44 6.23
C ALA A 11 41.50 6.06 7.59
N GLY A 12 42.05 5.20 8.45
CA GLY A 12 42.78 5.57 9.63
C GLY A 12 44.13 6.25 9.35
N GLY A 13 44.69 6.79 10.41
CA GLY A 13 46.02 7.38 10.46
C GLY A 13 46.10 8.40 11.58
N SER A 14 46.59 7.97 12.75
CA SER A 14 46.97 8.90 13.83
C SER A 14 48.29 9.59 13.48
N PRO A 15 48.41 10.91 13.59
CA PRO A 15 49.69 11.59 13.69
C PRO A 15 50.01 11.98 15.15
N LYS A 16 51.32 12.02 15.43
CA LYS A 16 51.97 12.33 16.71
C LYS A 16 52.69 13.68 16.61
N PHE A 17 52.48 14.53 17.64
CA PHE A 17 53.26 15.70 18.10
C PHE A 17 53.29 17.00 17.25
N PRO A 18 53.73 18.18 17.78
CA PRO A 18 53.92 18.64 19.18
C PRO A 18 53.27 20.02 19.50
N ALA A 19 53.52 20.49 20.73
CA ALA A 19 53.09 21.73 21.38
C ALA A 19 53.41 23.06 20.65
N GLY A 20 52.54 24.06 20.85
CA GLY A 20 52.78 25.46 20.51
C GLY A 20 51.52 26.33 20.67
N LEU A 21 51.65 27.48 21.32
CA LEU A 21 50.61 28.42 21.73
C LEU A 21 49.73 28.96 20.58
N GLY A 22 48.49 29.37 20.90
CA GLY A 22 47.82 30.45 20.17
C GLY A 22 46.32 30.27 19.91
N THR A 23 45.52 30.74 20.87
CA THR A 23 44.23 31.44 20.72
C THR A 23 43.32 31.19 19.49
N VAL A 24 42.11 30.75 19.83
CA VAL A 24 40.79 31.19 19.33
C VAL A 24 40.48 30.89 17.86
N TRP A 25 39.48 30.05 17.57
CA TRP A 25 38.44 30.34 16.56
C TRP A 25 37.17 29.49 16.81
N LEU A 26 36.08 30.23 16.99
CA LEU A 26 34.65 29.96 16.82
C LEU A 26 34.10 28.52 16.91
N VAL A 27 33.30 28.30 17.95
CA VAL A 27 32.22 27.31 17.96
C VAL A 27 31.02 27.92 17.23
N LEU A 28 30.80 27.53 15.98
CA LEU A 28 29.56 27.79 15.24
C LEU A 28 28.72 26.51 15.28
N ALA A 29 27.92 26.37 16.33
CA ALA A 29 26.96 25.28 16.45
C ALA A 29 25.77 25.57 15.52
N VAL A 30 25.73 24.84 14.41
CA VAL A 30 24.66 24.85 13.41
C VAL A 30 23.34 24.46 14.08
N LEU A 31 22.33 25.33 13.95
CA LEU A 31 20.93 25.01 14.26
C LEU A 31 20.55 23.74 13.48
N ALA A 32 20.35 22.64 14.19
CA ALA A 32 19.73 21.45 13.64
C ALA A 32 18.24 21.74 13.43
N CYS A 33 17.83 21.82 12.17
CA CYS A 33 16.43 21.84 11.76
C CYS A 33 15.72 20.59 12.31
N ALA A 34 14.89 20.77 13.34
CA ALA A 34 13.90 19.79 13.73
C ALA A 34 12.80 19.78 12.67
N GLY A 35 13.01 19.02 11.59
CA GLY A 35 11.93 18.66 10.68
C GLY A 35 10.99 17.67 11.38
N PRO A 36 9.67 17.78 11.21
CA PRO A 36 8.74 16.83 11.78
C PRO A 36 9.03 15.43 11.23
N THR A 37 9.38 14.51 12.13
CA THR A 37 9.49 13.09 11.83
C THR A 37 8.15 12.63 11.26
N PRO A 38 8.10 12.06 10.04
CA PRO A 38 6.89 11.40 9.60
C PRO A 38 6.57 10.26 10.59
N PRO A 39 5.30 10.03 10.94
CA PRO A 39 4.94 8.95 11.85
C PRO A 39 5.44 7.63 11.25
N LEU A 40 6.23 6.88 12.04
CA LEU A 40 6.54 5.49 11.74
C LEU A 40 5.22 4.73 11.69
N VAL A 41 4.77 4.41 10.48
CA VAL A 41 3.63 3.51 10.26
C VAL A 41 4.03 2.17 10.89
N ALA A 42 3.36 1.82 11.99
CA ALA A 42 3.62 0.55 12.67
C ALA A 42 3.37 -0.61 11.69
N PRO A 43 4.21 -1.66 11.69
CA PRO A 43 4.00 -2.81 10.85
C PRO A 43 2.65 -3.44 11.17
N VAL A 44 1.85 -3.67 10.13
CA VAL A 44 0.54 -4.32 10.27
C VAL A 44 0.76 -5.75 10.75
N GLU A 45 0.29 -6.05 11.96
CA GLU A 45 0.44 -7.37 12.56
C GLU A 45 -0.48 -8.38 11.82
N ARG A 46 0.13 -9.40 11.20
CA ARG A 46 -0.55 -10.44 10.42
C ARG A 46 -0.59 -11.73 11.22
N ALA A 47 -1.77 -12.36 11.32
CA ALA A 47 -1.89 -13.59 12.09
C ALA A 47 -1.24 -14.80 11.35
N PRO A 48 -0.41 -15.63 12.02
CA PRO A 48 0.33 -16.73 11.38
C PRO A 48 -0.54 -17.85 10.78
N TRP A 49 -1.70 -18.11 11.39
CA TRP A 49 -2.67 -19.15 11.01
C TRP A 49 -3.64 -18.70 9.91
N LEU A 50 -3.56 -17.43 9.51
CA LEU A 50 -4.45 -16.82 8.51
C LEU A 50 -3.95 -17.05 7.07
N ARG A 51 -2.81 -17.73 6.93
CA ARG A 51 -2.17 -18.06 5.65
C ARG A 51 -2.86 -19.16 4.85
N GLU A 52 -3.87 -19.82 5.42
CA GLU A 52 -4.53 -20.97 4.79
C GLU A 52 -5.58 -20.58 3.74
N ASP A 53 -6.19 -19.40 3.84
CA ASP A 53 -7.25 -18.96 2.93
C ASP A 53 -6.93 -17.58 2.34
N PRO A 54 -6.55 -17.49 1.05
CA PRO A 54 -6.25 -16.21 0.40
C PRO A 54 -7.48 -15.32 0.20
N GLN A 55 -8.69 -15.85 0.41
CA GLN A 55 -9.94 -15.09 0.40
C GLN A 55 -10.39 -14.66 1.80
N ARG A 56 -9.52 -14.74 2.80
CA ARG A 56 -9.77 -14.22 4.15
C ARG A 56 -8.96 -12.95 4.38
N CYS A 57 -9.54 -12.00 5.11
CA CYS A 57 -8.79 -10.83 5.52
C CYS A 57 -7.57 -11.25 6.33
N LEU A 58 -6.38 -10.77 5.96
CA LEU A 58 -5.10 -11.15 6.57
C LEU A 58 -4.74 -10.31 7.80
N LEU A 59 -5.58 -9.33 8.14
CA LEU A 59 -5.36 -8.40 9.23
C LEU A 59 -5.99 -8.92 10.51
N LEU A 60 -5.31 -8.69 11.64
CA LEU A 60 -5.91 -8.89 12.95
C LEU A 60 -7.03 -7.87 13.15
N ARG A 61 -8.20 -8.36 13.57
CA ARG A 61 -9.35 -7.50 13.85
C ARG A 61 -9.14 -6.77 15.17
N ASP A 62 -9.14 -5.44 15.10
CA ASP A 62 -9.33 -4.59 16.27
C ASP A 62 -10.83 -4.49 16.57
N LEU A 63 -11.25 -4.76 17.81
CA LEU A 63 -12.66 -4.68 18.22
C LEU A 63 -13.11 -3.24 18.47
N THR A 64 -12.16 -2.30 18.56
CA THR A 64 -12.44 -0.87 18.73
C THR A 64 -12.66 -0.15 17.40
N GLU A 65 -12.24 -0.76 16.29
CA GLU A 65 -12.43 -0.27 14.93
C GLU A 65 -13.85 -0.58 14.42
N ASP A 66 -14.44 0.35 13.65
CA ASP A 66 -15.73 0.12 13.01
C ASP A 66 -15.62 -0.92 11.87
N MET A 67 -16.77 -1.49 11.47
CA MET A 67 -16.78 -2.57 10.48
C MET A 67 -16.35 -2.09 9.10
N GLU A 68 -16.73 -0.88 8.72
CA GLU A 68 -16.45 -0.25 7.43
C GLU A 68 -14.96 0.03 7.24
N THR A 69 -14.28 0.49 8.29
CA THR A 69 -12.84 0.77 8.32
C THR A 69 -12.05 -0.52 8.29
N MET A 70 -12.45 -1.54 9.07
CA MET A 70 -11.84 -2.86 8.98
C MET A 70 -12.05 -3.49 7.60
N ALA A 71 -13.27 -3.43 7.04
CA ALA A 71 -13.55 -3.93 5.69
C ALA A 71 -12.71 -3.23 4.62
N GLN A 72 -12.56 -1.91 4.74
CA GLN A 72 -11.72 -1.12 3.84
C GLN A 72 -10.27 -1.62 3.87
N ARG A 73 -9.66 -1.70 5.06
CA ARG A 73 -8.27 -2.14 5.20
C ARG A 73 -8.07 -3.58 4.72
N CYS A 74 -9.02 -4.47 5.00
CA CYS A 74 -9.02 -5.83 4.48
C CYS A 74 -9.02 -5.86 2.95
N ALA A 75 -9.83 -5.02 2.31
CA ALA A 75 -9.92 -4.96 0.86
C ALA A 75 -8.67 -4.36 0.22
N GLU A 76 -8.11 -3.30 0.82
CA GLU A 76 -6.87 -2.67 0.37
C GLU A 76 -5.71 -3.67 0.41
N GLU A 77 -5.61 -4.43 1.51
CA GLU A 77 -4.62 -5.49 1.65
C GLU A 77 -4.82 -6.60 0.61
N PHE A 78 -6.06 -7.02 0.38
CA PHE A 78 -6.39 -8.02 -0.63
C PHE A 78 -6.00 -7.57 -2.04
N VAL A 79 -6.34 -6.34 -2.43
CA VAL A 79 -6.05 -5.76 -3.75
C VAL A 79 -4.53 -5.64 -3.95
N ARG A 80 -3.81 -5.24 -2.91
CA ARG A 80 -2.34 -5.13 -2.90
C ARG A 80 -1.67 -6.49 -3.06
N GLU A 81 -2.04 -7.47 -2.23
CA GLU A 81 -1.45 -8.81 -2.27
C GLU A 81 -1.77 -9.56 -3.58
N ASN A 82 -2.91 -9.25 -4.22
CA ASN A 82 -3.30 -9.81 -5.52
C ASN A 82 -2.73 -9.04 -6.73
N GLY A 83 -1.89 -8.03 -6.52
CA GLY A 83 -1.13 -7.32 -7.56
C GLY A 83 -1.97 -6.40 -8.44
N TYR A 84 -3.05 -5.84 -7.91
CA TYR A 84 -3.85 -4.84 -8.62
C TYR A 84 -3.29 -3.42 -8.51
N THR A 85 -2.40 -3.19 -7.54
CA THR A 85 -1.70 -1.92 -7.30
C THR A 85 -0.35 -1.87 -8.00
N VAL A 86 0.38 -0.75 -7.87
CA VAL A 86 1.74 -0.58 -8.43
C VAL A 86 2.82 -1.09 -7.47
N SER A 87 2.49 -1.26 -6.19
CA SER A 87 3.37 -1.93 -5.26
C SER A 87 3.40 -3.43 -5.58
N PRO A 88 4.56 -4.09 -5.49
CA PRO A 88 4.66 -5.49 -5.89
C PRO A 88 3.71 -6.35 -5.08
N ALA A 89 2.95 -7.21 -5.79
CA ALA A 89 2.33 -8.37 -5.19
C ALA A 89 3.40 -9.13 -4.41
N THR A 90 3.04 -9.80 -3.33
CA THR A 90 3.94 -10.79 -2.75
C THR A 90 4.41 -11.77 -3.83
N ASP A 91 5.67 -12.21 -3.77
CA ASP A 91 6.19 -13.29 -4.63
C ASP A 91 5.59 -14.69 -4.32
N ASP A 92 4.59 -14.74 -3.45
CA ASP A 92 4.06 -15.97 -2.88
C ASP A 92 2.76 -16.35 -3.58
N SER A 93 2.89 -17.20 -4.59
CA SER A 93 1.79 -17.52 -5.48
C SER A 93 0.62 -18.25 -4.84
N THR A 94 0.80 -18.83 -3.65
CA THR A 94 -0.28 -19.50 -2.93
C THR A 94 -1.27 -18.52 -2.32
N ARG A 95 -0.92 -17.22 -2.27
CA ARG A 95 -1.77 -16.16 -1.71
C ARG A 95 -2.60 -15.44 -2.75
N TRP A 96 -2.42 -15.78 -4.02
CA TRP A 96 -3.12 -15.15 -5.12
C TRP A 96 -4.43 -15.88 -5.40
N VAL A 97 -5.50 -15.11 -5.54
CA VAL A 97 -6.84 -15.58 -5.87
C VAL A 97 -7.04 -15.36 -7.36
N LEU A 98 -7.48 -16.37 -8.12
CA LEU A 98 -7.92 -16.18 -9.50
C LEU A 98 -9.34 -15.63 -9.52
N GLU A 99 -9.57 -14.55 -10.26
CA GLU A 99 -10.91 -13.99 -10.41
C GLU A 99 -11.65 -14.61 -11.59
N ILE A 100 -12.98 -14.44 -11.61
CA ILE A 100 -13.84 -14.96 -12.67
C ILE A 100 -13.41 -14.39 -14.03
N GLY A 101 -13.11 -15.28 -14.98
CA GLY A 101 -12.71 -14.93 -16.34
C GLY A 101 -11.19 -14.75 -16.53
N GLU A 102 -10.41 -14.82 -15.46
CA GLU A 102 -8.96 -14.93 -15.56
C GLU A 102 -8.55 -16.39 -15.76
N GLY A 103 -7.42 -16.61 -16.44
CA GLY A 103 -6.89 -17.94 -16.69
C GLY A 103 -5.49 -17.91 -17.28
N GLY A 104 -4.78 -19.02 -17.12
CA GLY A 104 -3.39 -19.18 -17.55
C GLY A 104 -2.38 -19.02 -16.41
N ALA A 105 -1.11 -18.89 -16.76
CA ALA A 105 -0.03 -18.76 -15.80
C ALA A 105 -0.04 -17.39 -15.10
N TRP A 106 0.38 -17.35 -13.84
CA TRP A 106 0.39 -16.14 -13.02
C TRP A 106 1.06 -14.91 -13.66
N PRO A 107 2.22 -15.01 -14.32
CA PRO A 107 2.82 -13.84 -14.98
C PRO A 107 1.89 -13.15 -15.99
N ARG A 108 1.07 -13.94 -16.71
CA ARG A 108 0.07 -13.42 -17.64
C ARG A 108 -1.07 -12.73 -16.90
N VAL A 109 -1.52 -13.31 -15.79
CA VAL A 109 -2.57 -12.73 -14.94
C VAL A 109 -2.08 -11.40 -14.36
N PHE A 110 -0.88 -11.34 -13.78
CA PHE A 110 -0.32 -10.10 -13.22
C PHE A 110 -0.16 -8.98 -14.24
N ALA A 111 0.31 -9.30 -15.45
CA ALA A 111 0.41 -8.30 -16.51
C ALA A 111 -0.94 -7.62 -16.85
N THR A 112 -2.07 -8.27 -16.53
CA THR A 112 -3.41 -7.68 -16.69
C THR A 112 -3.92 -6.94 -15.45
N ARG A 113 -3.39 -7.23 -14.25
CA ARG A 113 -3.81 -6.67 -12.97
C ARG A 113 -2.99 -5.45 -12.55
N GLU A 114 -1.70 -5.45 -12.86
CA GLU A 114 -0.73 -4.49 -12.34
C GLU A 114 -1.16 -3.04 -12.61
N GLY A 115 -1.17 -2.24 -11.54
CA GLY A 115 -1.50 -0.81 -11.59
C GLY A 115 -2.89 -0.48 -12.14
N THR A 116 -3.84 -1.42 -12.09
CA THR A 116 -5.20 -1.18 -12.59
C THR A 116 -6.07 -0.45 -11.57
N LEU A 117 -5.86 -0.66 -10.28
CA LEU A 117 -6.61 -0.04 -9.19
C LEU A 117 -5.74 0.93 -8.39
N GLU A 118 -6.38 1.94 -7.80
CA GLU A 118 -5.76 2.78 -6.78
C GLU A 118 -5.42 1.95 -5.54
N ASP A 119 -4.44 2.42 -4.78
CA ASP A 119 -3.96 1.73 -3.58
C ASP A 119 -4.97 1.85 -2.42
N GLU A 120 -5.69 2.97 -2.35
CA GLU A 120 -6.68 3.28 -1.33
C GLU A 120 -8.11 3.10 -1.87
N ALA A 121 -9.00 2.57 -1.01
CA ALA A 121 -10.41 2.48 -1.35
C ALA A 121 -11.06 3.87 -1.41
N SER A 122 -11.97 4.07 -2.34
CA SER A 122 -12.76 5.32 -2.45
C SER A 122 -13.92 5.37 -1.47
N SER A 123 -14.50 4.21 -1.14
CA SER A 123 -15.57 4.10 -0.13
C SER A 123 -15.77 2.66 0.31
N SER A 124 -16.31 2.47 1.51
CA SER A 124 -16.77 1.19 2.03
C SER A 124 -18.22 1.30 2.49
N GLN A 125 -18.99 0.23 2.30
CA GLN A 125 -20.36 0.11 2.78
C GLN A 125 -20.58 -1.30 3.29
N CYS A 126 -20.92 -1.42 4.57
CA CYS A 126 -21.24 -2.69 5.19
C CYS A 126 -22.73 -2.81 5.48
N SER A 127 -23.23 -4.04 5.37
CA SER A 127 -24.57 -4.44 5.79
C SER A 127 -24.45 -5.60 6.77
N MET A 128 -25.58 -6.04 7.34
CA MET A 128 -25.63 -7.21 8.22
C MET A 128 -25.22 -8.54 7.54
N ARG A 129 -24.98 -8.56 6.23
CA ARG A 129 -24.63 -9.80 5.49
C ARG A 129 -23.29 -9.69 4.78
N GLN A 130 -23.00 -8.54 4.20
CA GLN A 130 -21.86 -8.33 3.34
C GLN A 130 -21.32 -6.92 3.43
N CYS A 131 -20.03 -6.78 3.16
CA CYS A 131 -19.38 -5.50 2.92
C CYS A 131 -18.98 -5.39 1.45
N LEU A 132 -19.09 -4.18 0.93
CA LEU A 132 -18.70 -3.79 -0.41
C LEU A 132 -17.74 -2.61 -0.30
N VAL A 133 -16.59 -2.72 -0.94
CA VAL A 133 -15.53 -1.71 -0.94
C VAL A 133 -15.21 -1.33 -2.37
N LEU A 134 -15.25 -0.05 -2.69
CA LEU A 134 -15.04 0.47 -4.04
C LEU A 134 -13.62 0.98 -4.21
N PHE A 135 -12.97 0.52 -5.27
CA PHE A 135 -11.66 0.99 -5.72
C PHE A 135 -11.81 1.70 -7.05
N ARG A 136 -11.17 2.85 -7.17
CA ARG A 136 -11.12 3.59 -8.43
C ARG A 136 -10.13 2.91 -9.39
N LEU A 137 -10.47 2.90 -10.68
CA LEU A 137 -9.55 2.50 -11.73
C LEU A 137 -8.54 3.62 -12.03
N ARG A 138 -7.24 3.27 -12.11
CA ARG A 138 -6.15 4.22 -12.37
C ARG A 138 -6.05 4.71 -13.80
N ARG A 139 -6.63 3.98 -14.77
CA ARG A 139 -6.53 4.36 -16.19
C ARG A 139 -7.26 5.68 -16.46
N GLN A 140 -6.54 6.67 -16.99
CA GLN A 140 -7.02 8.05 -17.18
C GLN A 140 -8.32 8.17 -17.99
N THR A 141 -8.52 7.29 -18.98
CA THR A 141 -9.75 7.24 -19.80
C THR A 141 -10.98 6.74 -19.05
N LEU A 142 -10.80 6.23 -17.83
CA LEU A 142 -11.83 5.61 -16.99
C LEU A 142 -11.82 6.20 -15.58
N ALA A 143 -11.41 7.45 -15.40
CA ALA A 143 -11.27 8.06 -14.08
C ALA A 143 -12.56 8.17 -13.25
N CYS A 144 -13.73 7.78 -13.79
CA CYS A 144 -14.99 7.66 -13.06
C CYS A 144 -15.50 6.21 -12.97
N ALA A 145 -14.63 5.24 -13.25
CA ALA A 145 -14.93 3.83 -13.19
C ALA A 145 -14.30 3.21 -11.95
N TYR A 146 -15.04 2.31 -11.34
CA TYR A 146 -14.71 1.65 -10.09
C TYR A 146 -14.81 0.14 -10.25
N ARG A 147 -14.08 -0.58 -9.42
CA ARG A 147 -14.27 -2.01 -9.17
C ARG A 147 -14.65 -2.20 -7.72
N ALA A 148 -15.38 -3.27 -7.43
CA ALA A 148 -15.87 -3.56 -6.10
C ALA A 148 -15.20 -4.82 -5.57
N VAL A 149 -14.62 -4.75 -4.38
CA VAL A 149 -14.30 -5.93 -3.57
C VAL A 149 -15.51 -6.22 -2.69
N THR A 150 -15.95 -7.46 -2.65
CA THR A 150 -16.98 -7.91 -1.72
C THR A 150 -16.43 -8.92 -0.74
N MET A 151 -17.02 -8.93 0.45
CA MET A 151 -16.68 -9.88 1.51
C MET A 151 -17.87 -10.10 2.45
N SER A 152 -17.86 -11.19 3.20
CA SER A 152 -18.81 -11.44 4.29
C SER A 152 -18.63 -10.45 5.43
N GLN A 153 -19.63 -10.30 6.31
CA GLN A 153 -19.51 -9.51 7.55
C GLN A 153 -18.35 -9.96 8.47
N VAL A 154 -17.96 -11.24 8.43
CA VAL A 154 -16.82 -11.78 9.20
C VAL A 154 -15.48 -11.67 8.45
N PHE A 155 -15.41 -10.82 7.41
CA PHE A 155 -14.21 -10.52 6.62
C PHE A 155 -13.57 -11.77 5.97
N THR A 156 -14.41 -12.62 5.40
CA THR A 156 -14.06 -13.81 4.60
C THR A 156 -14.70 -13.74 3.21
N ARG A 157 -14.36 -14.67 2.32
CA ARG A 157 -14.85 -14.73 0.93
C ARG A 157 -14.56 -13.44 0.16
N LEU A 158 -13.40 -12.85 0.40
CA LEU A 158 -12.91 -11.71 -0.35
C LEU A 158 -12.79 -12.11 -1.83
N LYS A 159 -13.40 -11.30 -2.69
CA LYS A 159 -13.33 -11.44 -4.14
C LYS A 159 -13.52 -10.10 -4.80
N LEU A 160 -12.97 -9.95 -6.00
CA LEU A 160 -13.18 -8.77 -6.81
C LEU A 160 -14.32 -9.02 -7.79
N GLU A 161 -15.40 -8.24 -7.70
CA GLU A 161 -16.57 -8.47 -8.53
C GLU A 161 -16.24 -8.32 -10.02
N PRO A 162 -16.80 -9.19 -10.87
CA PRO A 162 -16.63 -9.08 -12.32
C PRO A 162 -17.35 -7.84 -12.83
N GLY A 163 -16.66 -7.04 -13.64
CA GLY A 163 -17.18 -5.80 -14.22
C GLY A 163 -16.69 -4.53 -13.52
N GLY A 164 -17.21 -3.39 -13.98
CA GLY A 164 -16.87 -2.08 -13.43
C GLY A 164 -18.12 -1.22 -13.26
N ILE A 165 -18.18 -0.47 -12.17
CA ILE A 165 -19.22 0.50 -11.89
C ILE A 165 -18.77 1.84 -12.46
N ARG A 166 -19.60 2.53 -13.25
CA ARG A 166 -19.28 3.86 -13.77
C ARG A 166 -20.17 4.90 -13.10
N ASP A 167 -19.56 5.95 -12.56
CA ASP A 167 -20.29 7.12 -12.12
C ASP A 167 -20.62 8.01 -13.33
N VAL A 168 -21.90 7.98 -13.72
CA VAL A 168 -22.43 8.76 -14.86
C VAL A 168 -22.25 10.26 -14.62
N ARG A 169 -22.40 10.74 -13.38
CA ARG A 169 -22.35 12.18 -13.05
C ARG A 169 -20.95 12.78 -13.16
N CYS A 170 -19.93 11.93 -13.12
CA CYS A 170 -18.53 12.34 -13.21
C CYS A 170 -18.07 12.56 -14.66
N GLY A 171 -18.76 11.97 -15.65
CA GLY A 171 -18.57 12.30 -17.06
C GLY A 171 -19.03 13.72 -17.41
N ASP A 172 -20.17 14.14 -16.86
CA ASP A 172 -20.79 15.44 -17.15
C ASP A 172 -20.01 16.64 -16.57
N ARG A 173 -19.21 16.44 -15.52
CA ARG A 173 -18.39 17.51 -14.90
C ARG A 173 -17.04 17.75 -15.59
N ARG A 174 -16.65 16.88 -16.53
CA ARG A 174 -15.37 16.95 -17.24
C ARG A 174 -15.52 17.31 -18.72
N ALA A 175 -16.74 17.34 -19.23
CA ALA A 175 -17.09 17.85 -20.55
C ALA A 175 -17.30 19.37 -20.50
#